data_AF-A0A8C6TGW0-F1
#
_entry.id   AF-A0A8C6TGW0-F1
#
_cell.length_a   1.000
_cell.length_b   1.000
_cell.length_c   1.000
_cell.angle_alpha   90.00
_cell.angle_beta   90.00
_cell.angle_gamma   90.00
#
_symmetry.space_group_name_H-M   'P 1'
#
loop_
_entity.id
_entity.type
_entity.pdbx_description
1 polymer ?
#
loop_
_entity_poly.entity_id
_entity_poly.type
_entity_poly.pdbx_seq_one_letter_code
_entity_poly.pdbx_strand_id
1 'polypeptide(L)'
;MAVVLRRWRVLLVLNVLAVGGFMTFWTRCNTRSFQAGDVDIEGSRGRSNGTMPGSDISHELLLKRLSSLEDVVYRQLNGLSKSLGLTEGFGGRGKGGLPATLSPLEEIDSKPLREKYGYNAYLSDRISLDRSIPDHRPSQCKRLNYPRDLPQISLIFIFVNEALSVILRSIHSAVNYTPAHLLKEIILVDDNSDDEQLKAPLEEYVNKRYPGLVKIVRNQKREGLIRARNEGWKVATAEVTGFFDAHVEFTPYWAEPALARVKEDHTRIVLPSIDNIKHDTFELERYENSGHGYNWELWCMHVFLNIELGIRVWLCGGSMEVLPCSRVAHIARVKKPYHNNIAFHTRRNALRVAEVWMDRYKSNVYLAWNIPMEDHGIDFGDISERVALRERLQCKNFEWYLNNVYPEMRRYSNTLFYGEIRNNKASHLCMDQGMKENHTASLHPCHGWGPQLGRYTKEGQLFLGPLGSTGDDTRCVVDDQNSSLPQLLNCDNVTNLKQKTWHFSQNSSIINQASGRCLELVLSKINFGHQLVLQLCTGQTWTIRNTMRQEE
;
A
#
# COMPACT_ATOMS: atom_id res chain seq x y z
N MET A 1 -33.74 3.80 -56.26
CA MET A 1 -32.73 4.75 -56.78
C MET A 1 -32.78 6.18 -56.21
N ALA A 2 -33.76 6.57 -55.38
CA ALA A 2 -33.83 7.94 -54.83
C ALA A 2 -33.02 8.17 -53.52
N VAL A 3 -32.64 7.11 -52.79
CA VAL A 3 -31.91 7.23 -51.50
C VAL A 3 -30.39 7.40 -51.70
N VAL A 4 -29.84 6.86 -52.78
CA VAL A 4 -28.39 6.94 -53.10
C VAL A 4 -28.00 8.35 -53.57
N LEU A 5 -28.86 9.03 -54.34
CA LEU A 5 -28.63 10.40 -54.80
C LEU A 5 -28.61 11.44 -53.66
N ARG A 6 -29.37 11.19 -52.57
CA ARG A 6 -29.47 12.10 -51.43
C ARG A 6 -28.23 12.03 -50.51
N ARG A 7 -27.60 10.86 -50.40
CA ARG A 7 -26.34 10.67 -49.66
C ARG A 7 -25.13 11.29 -50.37
N TRP A 8 -25.08 11.21 -51.71
CA TRP A 8 -23.97 11.79 -52.48
C TRP A 8 -23.95 13.33 -52.45
N ARG A 9 -25.12 13.98 -52.46
CA ARG A 9 -25.20 15.46 -52.36
C ARG A 9 -24.75 15.98 -50.99
N VAL A 10 -25.02 15.26 -49.91
CA VAL A 10 -24.58 15.65 -48.55
C VAL A 10 -23.08 15.44 -48.36
N LEU A 11 -22.51 14.36 -48.90
CA LEU A 11 -21.06 14.10 -48.86
C LEU A 11 -20.25 15.08 -49.72
N LEU A 12 -20.79 15.53 -50.87
CA LEU A 12 -20.17 16.57 -51.69
C LEU A 12 -20.16 17.94 -51.00
N VAL A 13 -21.26 18.33 -50.35
CA VAL A 13 -21.34 19.60 -49.62
C VAL A 13 -20.40 19.62 -48.40
N LEU A 14 -20.29 18.50 -47.67
CA LEU A 14 -19.38 18.39 -46.53
C LEU A 14 -17.89 18.43 -46.95
N ASN A 15 -17.53 17.82 -48.09
CA ASN A 15 -16.17 17.89 -48.61
C ASN A 15 -15.80 19.27 -49.16
N VAL A 16 -16.72 20.00 -49.79
CA VAL A 16 -16.49 21.37 -50.26
C VAL A 16 -16.27 22.34 -49.08
N LEU A 17 -17.02 22.17 -47.98
CA LEU A 17 -16.82 22.96 -46.77
C LEU A 17 -15.49 22.64 -46.06
N ALA A 18 -15.07 21.37 -46.05
CA ALA A 18 -13.78 20.97 -45.49
C ALA A 18 -12.59 21.53 -46.28
N VAL A 19 -12.66 21.52 -47.62
CA VAL A 19 -11.61 22.07 -48.49
C VAL A 19 -11.58 23.61 -48.43
N GLY A 20 -12.74 24.27 -48.36
CA GLY A 20 -12.81 25.72 -48.16
C GLY A 20 -12.24 26.18 -46.80
N GLY A 21 -12.47 25.40 -45.74
CA GLY A 21 -11.86 25.63 -44.41
C GLY A 21 -10.34 25.44 -44.42
N PHE A 22 -9.84 24.47 -45.18
CA PHE A 22 -8.39 24.20 -45.29
C PHE A 22 -7.66 25.29 -46.09
N MET A 23 -8.26 25.79 -47.19
CA MET A 23 -7.68 26.87 -48.00
C MET A 23 -7.67 28.22 -47.28
N THR A 24 -8.68 28.51 -46.44
CA THR A 24 -8.73 29.73 -45.62
C THR A 24 -7.77 29.69 -44.43
N PHE A 25 -7.50 28.50 -43.87
CA PHE A 25 -6.48 28.31 -42.84
C PHE A 25 -5.05 28.41 -43.41
N TRP A 26 -4.82 27.88 -44.62
CA TRP A 26 -3.51 27.95 -45.30
C TRP A 26 -3.15 29.37 -45.75
N THR A 27 -4.11 30.12 -46.31
CA THR A 27 -3.89 31.53 -46.71
C THR A 27 -3.64 32.46 -45.51
N ARG A 28 -4.18 32.13 -44.34
CA ARG A 28 -3.99 32.93 -43.10
C ARG A 28 -2.72 32.56 -42.32
N CYS A 29 -2.17 31.36 -42.50
CA CYS A 29 -0.92 30.95 -41.86
C CYS A 29 0.35 31.25 -42.68
N ASN A 30 0.25 31.49 -44.00
CA ASN A 30 1.44 31.70 -44.84
C ASN A 30 1.81 33.18 -45.09
N THR A 31 1.23 34.13 -44.34
CA THR A 31 1.46 35.59 -44.52
C THR A 31 2.26 36.25 -43.41
N ARG A 32 3.08 35.51 -42.64
CA ARG A 32 4.10 36.10 -41.77
C ARG A 32 5.43 35.34 -41.82
N SER A 33 6.19 35.55 -42.90
CA SER A 33 7.66 35.48 -42.89
C SER A 33 8.27 35.94 -44.23
N PHE A 34 8.87 37.14 -44.20
CA PHE A 34 10.06 37.62 -44.93
C PHE A 34 10.14 37.69 -46.48
N GLN A 35 10.30 38.92 -47.02
CA GLN A 35 11.49 39.47 -47.74
C GLN A 35 11.09 40.71 -48.57
N ALA A 36 11.66 41.91 -48.30
CA ALA A 36 12.87 42.52 -48.89
C ALA A 36 12.58 43.39 -50.13
N GLY A 37 13.08 44.64 -50.13
CA GLY A 37 13.06 45.55 -51.27
C GLY A 37 13.43 46.99 -50.89
N ASP A 38 14.66 47.40 -51.21
CA ASP A 38 15.24 48.75 -51.14
C ASP A 38 14.45 49.80 -51.93
N VAL A 39 14.40 51.06 -51.42
CA VAL A 39 14.55 52.32 -52.18
C VAL A 39 15.00 53.44 -51.21
N ASP A 40 16.12 54.10 -51.54
CA ASP A 40 16.69 55.30 -50.91
C ASP A 40 15.84 56.58 -51.09
N ILE A 41 15.99 57.56 -50.18
CA ILE A 41 16.36 58.98 -50.45
C ILE A 41 15.96 59.93 -49.28
N GLU A 42 16.99 60.61 -48.76
CA GLU A 42 17.07 61.94 -48.13
C GLU A 42 16.25 62.33 -46.88
N GLY A 43 16.99 62.52 -45.78
CA GLY A 43 17.24 63.87 -45.24
C GLY A 43 16.20 64.46 -44.27
N SER A 44 16.52 64.45 -42.96
CA SER A 44 16.52 65.69 -42.16
C SER A 44 17.18 65.48 -40.79
N ARG A 45 18.04 66.43 -40.43
CA ARG A 45 18.73 66.56 -39.13
C ARG A 45 17.76 67.04 -38.05
N GLY A 46 17.92 66.55 -36.82
CA GLY A 46 17.21 67.09 -35.66
C GLY A 46 17.69 66.59 -34.28
N ARG A 47 18.80 67.16 -33.81
CA ARG A 47 19.22 67.40 -32.41
C ARG A 47 19.02 66.34 -31.31
N SER A 48 20.16 65.98 -30.73
CA SER A 48 20.40 65.45 -29.39
C SER A 48 19.72 66.22 -28.25
N ASN A 49 19.26 65.48 -27.23
CA ASN A 49 19.70 65.67 -25.84
C ASN A 49 19.41 64.40 -25.03
N GLY A 50 20.45 63.90 -24.37
CA GLY A 50 20.42 62.66 -23.61
C GLY A 50 19.94 62.81 -22.17
N THR A 51 19.35 61.74 -21.68
CA THR A 51 19.34 61.33 -20.27
C THR A 51 19.60 59.83 -20.26
N MET A 52 20.58 59.40 -19.46
CA MET A 52 21.06 58.01 -19.37
C MET A 52 19.92 57.02 -19.01
N PRO A 53 19.82 55.85 -19.67
CA PRO A 53 19.08 54.73 -19.13
C PRO A 53 20.00 53.91 -18.21
N GLY A 54 19.57 53.76 -16.96
CA GLY A 54 20.05 52.70 -16.09
C GLY A 54 19.84 51.34 -16.75
N SER A 55 20.75 50.42 -16.48
CA SER A 55 20.78 49.08 -17.07
C SER A 55 19.59 48.23 -16.63
N ASP A 56 18.48 48.29 -17.37
CA ASP A 56 17.47 47.24 -17.35
C ASP A 56 18.07 46.01 -18.04
N ILE A 57 18.54 45.07 -17.23
CA ILE A 57 18.94 43.74 -17.69
C ILE A 57 17.69 43.10 -18.29
N SER A 58 17.69 42.83 -19.60
CA SER A 58 16.53 42.22 -20.24
C SER A 58 16.19 40.89 -19.56
N HIS A 59 14.90 40.65 -19.31
CA HIS A 59 14.38 39.44 -18.69
C HIS A 59 14.91 38.16 -19.38
N GLU A 60 15.13 38.25 -20.69
CA GLU A 60 15.71 37.20 -21.52
C GLU A 60 17.20 36.95 -21.23
N LEU A 61 17.99 37.99 -20.94
CA LEU A 61 19.39 37.85 -20.53
C LEU A 61 19.50 37.26 -19.11
N LEU A 62 18.56 37.60 -18.22
CA LEU A 62 18.41 36.97 -16.90
C LEU A 62 18.07 35.48 -17.02
N LEU A 63 17.08 35.11 -17.84
CA LEU A 63 16.73 33.72 -18.10
C LEU A 63 17.88 32.93 -18.73
N LYS A 64 18.61 33.54 -19.67
CA LYS A 64 19.75 32.90 -20.33
C LYS A 64 20.93 32.71 -19.38
N ARG A 65 21.17 33.67 -18.47
CA ARG A 65 22.16 33.54 -17.39
C ARG A 65 21.76 32.51 -16.36
N LEU A 66 20.48 32.46 -15.96
CA LEU A 66 19.94 31.44 -15.07
C LEU A 66 20.06 30.05 -15.68
N SER A 67 19.66 29.88 -16.95
CA SER A 67 19.83 28.62 -17.69
C SER A 67 21.30 28.22 -17.81
N SER A 68 22.21 29.17 -18.07
CA SER A 68 23.66 28.88 -18.12
C SER A 68 24.25 28.52 -16.75
N LEU A 69 23.78 29.16 -15.67
CA LEU A 69 24.18 28.83 -14.30
C LEU A 69 23.63 27.46 -13.88
N GLU A 70 22.39 27.18 -14.24
CA GLU A 70 21.75 25.88 -14.07
C GLU A 70 22.54 24.81 -14.81
N ASP A 71 22.97 25.04 -16.06
CA ASP A 71 23.76 24.10 -16.84
C ASP A 71 25.18 23.87 -16.26
N VAL A 72 25.81 24.91 -15.69
CA VAL A 72 27.12 24.81 -15.02
C VAL A 72 27.02 24.06 -13.69
N VAL A 73 26.01 24.36 -12.89
CA VAL A 73 25.70 23.67 -11.62
C VAL A 73 25.32 22.21 -11.90
N TYR A 74 24.50 21.96 -12.91
CA TYR A 74 24.08 20.63 -13.36
C TYR A 74 25.29 19.80 -13.82
N ARG A 75 26.24 20.40 -14.57
CA ARG A 75 27.47 19.70 -14.99
C ARG A 75 28.46 19.45 -13.86
N GLN A 76 28.57 20.33 -12.86
CA GLN A 76 29.42 20.08 -11.67
C GLN A 76 28.84 19.01 -10.75
N LEU A 77 27.51 18.87 -10.69
CA LEU A 77 26.83 17.91 -9.81
C LEU A 77 26.68 16.51 -10.44
N ASN A 78 26.56 16.41 -11.77
CA ASN A 78 26.47 15.11 -12.48
C ASN A 78 27.67 14.16 -12.25
N GLY A 79 28.82 14.68 -11.77
CA GLY A 79 29.97 13.85 -11.40
C GLY A 79 29.72 12.97 -10.17
N LEU A 80 28.82 13.38 -9.28
CA LEU A 80 28.57 12.71 -8.00
C LEU A 80 27.92 11.34 -8.23
N SER A 81 26.80 11.30 -8.94
CA SER A 81 26.11 10.04 -9.25
C SER A 81 26.96 9.10 -10.09
N LYS A 82 27.71 9.63 -11.06
CA LYS A 82 28.61 8.82 -11.89
C LYS A 82 29.71 8.14 -11.06
N SER A 83 30.25 8.81 -10.04
CA SER A 83 31.24 8.21 -9.14
C SER A 83 30.69 7.05 -8.31
N LEU A 84 29.37 7.01 -8.11
CA LEU A 84 28.63 5.95 -7.43
C LEU A 84 28.10 4.88 -8.39
N GLY A 85 28.41 4.98 -9.69
CA GLY A 85 27.88 4.08 -10.72
C GLY A 85 26.42 4.31 -11.08
N LEU A 86 25.87 5.47 -10.72
CA LEU A 86 24.46 5.83 -10.93
C LEU A 86 24.29 6.78 -12.11
N THR A 87 23.07 6.80 -12.65
CA THR A 87 22.70 7.60 -13.82
C THR A 87 21.80 8.77 -13.41
N GLU A 88 22.03 9.95 -13.97
CA GLU A 88 21.21 11.16 -13.75
C GLU A 88 20.67 11.76 -15.06
N GLY A 89 19.64 12.60 -14.92
CA GLY A 89 19.04 13.38 -15.99
C GLY A 89 17.76 12.84 -16.62
N PHE A 90 17.16 13.65 -17.50
CA PHE A 90 15.76 13.51 -17.97
C PHE A 90 15.52 12.40 -19.02
N GLY A 91 16.43 11.43 -19.16
CA GLY A 91 16.44 10.43 -20.21
C GLY A 91 16.81 9.02 -19.74
N GLY A 92 16.95 8.10 -20.70
CA GLY A 92 17.41 6.73 -20.45
C GLY A 92 16.28 5.72 -20.19
N ARG A 93 16.67 4.60 -19.59
CA ARG A 93 15.77 3.48 -19.27
C ARG A 93 14.68 3.94 -18.29
N GLY A 94 13.45 3.48 -18.51
CA GLY A 94 12.33 3.74 -17.60
C GLY A 94 11.77 5.17 -17.63
N LYS A 95 12.14 5.98 -18.64
CA LYS A 95 11.61 7.34 -18.84
C LYS A 95 10.09 7.32 -18.98
N GLY A 96 9.42 8.27 -18.33
CA GLY A 96 7.96 8.38 -18.35
C GLY A 96 7.25 7.27 -17.59
N GLY A 97 7.93 6.61 -16.64
CA GLY A 97 7.40 5.47 -15.90
C GLY A 97 7.20 4.20 -16.73
N LEU A 98 7.75 4.14 -17.95
CA LEU A 98 7.65 2.96 -18.82
C LEU A 98 8.49 1.78 -18.31
N PRO A 99 8.18 0.53 -18.70
CA PRO A 99 8.99 -0.62 -18.34
C PRO A 99 10.41 -0.49 -18.90
N ALA A 100 11.40 -0.80 -18.07
CA ALA A 100 12.79 -0.90 -18.46
C ALA A 100 13.24 -2.36 -18.54
N THR A 101 14.14 -2.65 -19.48
CA THR A 101 14.65 -4.00 -19.74
C THR A 101 16.17 -4.07 -19.62
N LEU A 102 16.65 -5.26 -19.26
CA LEU A 102 18.06 -5.62 -19.25
C LEU A 102 18.38 -6.47 -20.49
N SER A 103 19.63 -6.43 -20.94
CA SER A 103 20.15 -7.40 -21.90
C SER A 103 20.27 -8.80 -21.27
N PRO A 104 20.37 -9.89 -22.07
CA PRO A 104 20.47 -11.25 -21.53
C PRO A 104 21.68 -11.47 -20.58
N LEU A 105 22.79 -10.77 -20.81
CA LEU A 105 23.96 -10.85 -19.94
C LEU A 105 23.72 -10.12 -18.61
N GLU A 106 23.17 -8.90 -18.68
CA GLU A 106 22.77 -8.12 -17.51
C GLU A 106 21.73 -8.83 -16.64
N GLU A 107 20.84 -9.63 -17.24
CA GLU A 107 19.86 -10.44 -16.51
C GLU A 107 20.54 -11.46 -15.59
N ILE A 108 21.67 -12.05 -15.99
CA ILE A 108 22.43 -12.99 -15.16
C ILE A 108 23.01 -12.26 -13.94
N ASP A 109 23.62 -11.09 -14.17
CA ASP A 109 24.24 -10.27 -13.13
C ASP A 109 23.21 -9.67 -12.15
N SER A 110 21.95 -9.53 -12.58
CA SER A 110 20.88 -8.98 -11.75
C SER A 110 20.40 -9.92 -10.65
N LYS A 111 20.57 -11.25 -10.81
CA LYS A 111 19.96 -12.26 -9.94
C LYS A 111 20.33 -12.12 -8.46
N PRO A 112 21.61 -11.93 -8.08
CA PRO A 112 21.99 -11.79 -6.67
C PRO A 112 21.34 -10.57 -6.01
N LEU A 113 21.25 -9.44 -6.72
CA LEU A 113 20.65 -8.23 -6.19
C LEU A 113 19.12 -8.33 -6.10
N ARG A 114 18.46 -9.01 -7.06
CA ARG A 114 17.03 -9.35 -6.96
C ARG A 114 16.74 -10.15 -5.71
N GLU A 115 17.58 -11.14 -5.42
CA GLU A 115 17.47 -11.98 -4.24
C GLU A 115 17.79 -11.21 -2.94
N LYS A 116 18.75 -10.27 -2.95
CA LYS A 116 19.08 -9.44 -1.79
C LYS A 116 17.94 -8.47 -1.43
N TYR A 117 17.39 -7.74 -2.40
CA TYR A 117 16.46 -6.63 -2.14
C TYR A 117 14.98 -6.99 -2.32
N GLY A 118 14.66 -8.08 -3.02
CA GLY A 118 13.29 -8.44 -3.40
C GLY A 118 12.73 -7.64 -4.58
N TYR A 119 13.61 -6.91 -5.29
CA TYR A 119 13.35 -6.19 -6.53
C TYR A 119 14.68 -6.00 -7.31
N ASN A 120 14.59 -5.59 -8.57
CA ASN A 120 15.69 -5.49 -9.51
C ASN A 120 16.57 -4.25 -9.29
N ALA A 121 17.33 -4.22 -8.18
CA ALA A 121 18.24 -3.12 -7.87
C ALA A 121 19.31 -2.91 -8.98
N TYR A 122 19.75 -4.00 -9.63
CA TYR A 122 20.69 -3.90 -10.76
C TYR A 122 20.16 -3.04 -11.92
N LEU A 123 18.88 -3.21 -12.26
CA LEU A 123 18.20 -2.36 -13.24
C LEU A 123 17.99 -0.96 -12.69
N SER A 124 17.63 -0.83 -11.42
CA SER A 124 17.48 0.47 -10.76
C SER A 124 18.73 1.33 -10.90
N ASP A 125 19.93 0.78 -10.72
CA ASP A 125 21.19 1.55 -10.82
C ASP A 125 21.39 2.18 -12.22
N ARG A 126 20.74 1.61 -13.25
CA ARG A 126 20.77 2.05 -14.65
C ARG A 126 19.55 2.87 -15.08
N ILE A 127 18.62 3.10 -14.15
CA ILE A 127 17.49 4.02 -14.34
C ILE A 127 17.87 5.35 -13.69
N SER A 128 17.62 6.44 -14.43
CA SER A 128 17.96 7.78 -13.95
C SER A 128 17.33 8.09 -12.59
N LEU A 129 18.09 8.75 -11.71
CA LEU A 129 17.55 9.31 -10.46
C LEU A 129 16.51 10.43 -10.72
N ASP A 130 16.59 11.09 -11.88
CA ASP A 130 15.69 12.17 -12.32
C ASP A 130 14.71 11.73 -13.41
N ARG A 131 14.38 10.42 -13.48
CA ARG A 131 13.45 9.95 -14.50
C ARG A 131 12.09 10.66 -14.37
N SER A 132 11.48 10.97 -15.52
CA SER A 132 10.11 11.48 -15.53
C SER A 132 9.11 10.37 -15.21
N ILE A 133 8.03 10.71 -14.52
CA ILE A 133 6.94 9.78 -14.21
C ILE A 133 5.58 10.35 -14.65
N PRO A 134 4.61 9.50 -15.05
CA PRO A 134 3.34 9.95 -15.60
C PRO A 134 2.41 10.52 -14.52
N ASP A 135 1.59 11.51 -14.90
CA ASP A 135 0.53 12.04 -14.03
C ASP A 135 -0.77 11.25 -14.21
N HIS A 136 -0.95 10.25 -13.34
CA HIS A 136 -2.14 9.39 -13.27
C HIS A 136 -3.32 9.97 -12.47
N ARG A 137 -3.25 11.24 -12.04
CA ARG A 137 -4.37 11.85 -11.32
C ARG A 137 -5.62 11.90 -12.20
N PRO A 138 -6.82 11.74 -11.61
CA PRO A 138 -8.08 11.96 -12.31
C PRO A 138 -8.12 13.34 -13.00
N SER A 139 -8.81 13.44 -14.14
CA SER A 139 -8.89 14.69 -14.92
C SER A 139 -9.48 15.87 -14.13
N GLN A 140 -10.34 15.59 -13.15
CA GLN A 140 -10.89 16.60 -12.24
C GLN A 140 -9.81 17.20 -11.34
N CYS A 141 -8.90 16.38 -10.80
CA CYS A 141 -7.79 16.84 -9.96
C CYS A 141 -6.85 17.80 -10.69
N LYS A 142 -6.66 17.60 -12.00
CA LYS A 142 -5.79 18.45 -12.84
C LYS A 142 -6.37 19.85 -13.06
N ARG A 143 -7.67 20.06 -12.77
CA ARG A 143 -8.36 21.35 -12.87
C ARG A 143 -8.51 22.07 -11.52
N LEU A 144 -8.12 21.43 -10.42
CA LEU A 144 -8.17 22.04 -9.09
C LEU A 144 -7.01 23.01 -8.92
N ASN A 145 -7.30 24.14 -8.29
CA ASN A 145 -6.31 25.11 -7.88
C ASN A 145 -6.21 25.11 -6.35
N TYR A 146 -4.99 25.15 -5.84
CA TYR A 146 -4.71 25.18 -4.39
C TYR A 146 -4.15 26.55 -4.00
N PRO A 147 -4.39 27.00 -2.75
CA PRO A 147 -3.80 28.24 -2.26
C PRO A 147 -2.26 28.13 -2.23
N ARG A 148 -1.56 29.26 -2.39
CA ARG A 148 -0.09 29.30 -2.29
C ARG A 148 0.41 29.30 -0.86
N ASP A 149 -0.39 29.85 0.05
CA ASP A 149 -0.15 29.80 1.48
C ASP A 149 -0.57 28.43 2.00
N LEU A 150 0.34 27.47 1.96
CA LEU A 150 0.20 26.12 2.51
C LEU A 150 1.32 25.87 3.52
N PRO A 151 1.09 25.06 4.57
CA PRO A 151 2.10 24.78 5.58
C PRO A 151 3.29 24.05 4.94
N GLN A 152 4.48 24.29 5.48
CA GLN A 152 5.68 23.57 5.03
C GLN A 152 5.64 22.11 5.53
N ILE A 153 6.31 21.23 4.79
CA ILE A 153 6.41 19.79 5.10
C ILE A 153 7.86 19.34 5.32
N SER A 154 8.08 18.55 6.38
CA SER A 154 9.29 17.74 6.58
C SER A 154 9.02 16.32 6.07
N LEU A 155 9.80 15.84 5.11
CA LEU A 155 9.68 14.48 4.57
C LEU A 155 10.64 13.54 5.31
N ILE A 156 10.12 12.46 5.89
CA ILE A 156 10.90 11.49 6.66
C ILE A 156 10.92 10.16 5.92
N PHE A 157 12.12 9.71 5.53
CA PHE A 157 12.36 8.41 4.93
C PHE A 157 13.09 7.51 5.93
N ILE A 158 12.55 6.31 6.16
CA ILE A 158 13.16 5.33 7.05
C ILE A 158 13.70 4.21 6.18
N PHE A 159 14.96 3.84 6.40
CA PHE A 159 15.60 2.79 5.62
C PHE A 159 16.49 1.90 6.47
N VAL A 160 16.68 0.69 5.95
CA VAL A 160 17.68 -0.25 6.42
C VAL A 160 18.15 -1.12 5.25
N ASN A 161 19.44 -1.13 4.98
CA ASN A 161 20.02 -1.93 3.88
C ASN A 161 19.19 -1.81 2.58
N GLU A 162 18.84 -0.58 2.22
CA GLU A 162 18.11 -0.26 1.00
C GLU A 162 19.08 0.00 -0.16
N ALA A 163 18.68 -0.27 -1.41
CA ALA A 163 19.56 0.05 -2.53
C ALA A 163 19.79 1.56 -2.66
N LEU A 164 21.06 1.98 -2.81
CA LEU A 164 21.44 3.40 -2.89
C LEU A 164 20.69 4.15 -4.00
N SER A 165 20.60 3.56 -5.21
CA SER A 165 19.87 4.16 -6.34
C SER A 165 18.40 4.44 -6.02
N VAL A 166 17.78 3.63 -5.17
CA VAL A 166 16.36 3.73 -4.83
C VAL A 166 16.12 4.81 -3.76
N ILE A 167 16.97 4.90 -2.74
CA ILE A 167 16.93 6.01 -1.76
C ILE A 167 17.12 7.34 -2.49
N LEU A 168 18.17 7.43 -3.32
CA LEU A 168 18.49 8.66 -4.01
C LEU A 168 17.38 9.05 -5.00
N ARG A 169 16.78 8.10 -5.73
CA ARG A 169 15.63 8.41 -6.60
C ARG A 169 14.41 8.91 -5.81
N SER A 170 14.19 8.39 -4.61
CA SER A 170 13.13 8.89 -3.72
C SER A 170 13.38 10.36 -3.32
N ILE A 171 14.63 10.70 -2.98
CA ILE A 171 15.03 12.07 -2.64
C ILE A 171 14.92 13.00 -3.86
N HIS A 172 15.44 12.57 -5.02
CA HIS A 172 15.36 13.34 -6.25
C HIS A 172 13.91 13.63 -6.64
N SER A 173 13.04 12.61 -6.66
CA SER A 173 11.62 12.81 -6.98
C SER A 173 10.91 13.71 -5.96
N ALA A 174 11.23 13.58 -4.66
CA ALA A 174 10.70 14.46 -3.63
C ALA A 174 11.07 15.94 -3.88
N VAL A 175 12.33 16.22 -4.20
CA VAL A 175 12.80 17.58 -4.51
C VAL A 175 12.23 18.09 -5.83
N ASN A 176 12.20 17.25 -6.87
CA ASN A 176 11.77 17.62 -8.21
C ASN A 176 10.26 17.91 -8.29
N TYR A 177 9.45 17.22 -7.49
CA TYR A 177 7.98 17.31 -7.57
C TYR A 177 7.30 17.96 -6.36
N THR A 178 8.07 18.52 -5.41
CA THR A 178 7.55 19.33 -4.30
C THR A 178 7.96 20.79 -4.48
N PRO A 179 7.02 21.75 -4.52
CA PRO A 179 7.38 23.16 -4.62
C PRO A 179 8.34 23.60 -3.50
N ALA A 180 9.41 24.32 -3.86
CA ALA A 180 10.50 24.66 -2.94
C ALA A 180 10.07 25.46 -1.70
N HIS A 181 8.98 26.23 -1.78
CA HIS A 181 8.43 26.97 -0.63
C HIS A 181 7.69 26.05 0.36
N LEU A 182 7.24 24.87 -0.08
CA LEU A 182 6.54 23.88 0.74
C LEU A 182 7.51 22.87 1.35
N LEU A 183 8.58 22.49 0.66
CA LEU A 183 9.55 21.52 1.17
C LEU A 183 10.52 22.18 2.16
N LYS A 184 10.34 21.90 3.46
CA LYS A 184 11.21 22.45 4.51
C LYS A 184 12.54 21.71 4.57
N GLU A 185 12.47 20.39 4.63
CA GLU A 185 13.61 19.51 4.85
C GLU A 185 13.26 18.06 4.49
N ILE A 186 14.29 17.27 4.23
CA ILE A 186 14.22 15.82 4.05
C ILE A 186 15.06 15.18 5.15
N ILE A 187 14.50 14.24 5.90
CA ILE A 187 15.14 13.54 7.00
C ILE A 187 15.24 12.05 6.63
N LEU A 188 16.48 11.58 6.47
CA LEU A 188 16.78 10.18 6.23
C LEU A 188 17.14 9.51 7.55
N VAL A 189 16.35 8.53 7.97
CA VAL A 189 16.59 7.77 9.21
C VAL A 189 17.17 6.41 8.86
N ASP A 190 18.47 6.25 9.12
CA ASP A 190 19.20 4.98 9.03
C ASP A 190 18.92 4.15 10.29
N ASP A 191 18.08 3.11 10.17
CA ASP A 191 17.81 2.15 11.24
C ASP A 191 18.93 1.11 11.34
N ASN A 192 20.17 1.58 11.52
CA ASN A 192 21.38 0.78 11.69
C ASN A 192 21.64 -0.19 10.52
N SER A 193 21.78 0.35 9.30
CA SER A 193 22.21 -0.40 8.11
C SER A 193 23.67 -0.87 8.23
N ASP A 194 23.98 -2.01 7.62
CA ASP A 194 25.33 -2.57 7.52
C ASP A 194 25.96 -2.34 6.13
N ASP A 195 25.17 -1.83 5.17
CA ASP A 195 25.66 -1.54 3.82
C ASP A 195 26.53 -0.27 3.80
N GLU A 196 27.81 -0.43 3.46
CA GLU A 196 28.81 0.65 3.41
C GLU A 196 28.41 1.79 2.46
N GLN A 197 27.66 1.51 1.40
CA GLN A 197 27.18 2.55 0.48
C GLN A 197 26.24 3.56 1.15
N LEU A 198 25.57 3.13 2.23
CA LEU A 198 24.62 3.95 2.99
C LEU A 198 25.29 4.76 4.11
N LYS A 199 26.62 4.66 4.26
CA LYS A 199 27.42 5.39 5.24
C LYS A 199 27.99 6.66 4.60
N ALA A 200 29.30 6.74 4.47
CA ALA A 200 29.99 7.89 3.92
C ALA A 200 29.54 8.27 2.49
N PRO A 201 29.33 7.32 1.54
CA PRO A 201 28.97 7.67 0.17
C PRO A 201 27.61 8.40 0.06
N LEU A 202 26.58 7.89 0.75
CA LEU A 202 25.27 8.55 0.84
C LEU A 202 25.39 9.95 1.45
N GLU A 203 26.13 10.07 2.55
CA GLU A 203 26.29 11.34 3.27
C GLU A 203 27.03 12.39 2.44
N GLU A 204 28.12 12.02 1.78
CA GLU A 204 28.86 12.89 0.87
C GLU A 204 27.97 13.35 -0.29
N TYR A 205 27.20 12.43 -0.87
CA TYR A 205 26.29 12.73 -1.96
C TYR A 205 25.24 13.78 -1.58
N VAL A 206 24.49 13.54 -0.49
CA VAL A 206 23.40 14.44 -0.11
C VAL A 206 23.91 15.80 0.38
N ASN A 207 25.05 15.84 1.07
CA ASN A 207 25.66 17.09 1.53
C ASN A 207 26.12 17.96 0.38
N LYS A 208 26.64 17.36 -0.70
CA LYS A 208 27.08 18.10 -1.90
C LYS A 208 25.90 18.49 -2.80
N ARG A 209 24.91 17.60 -2.98
CA ARG A 209 23.80 17.80 -3.91
C ARG A 209 22.68 18.68 -3.32
N TYR A 210 22.40 18.53 -2.03
CA TYR A 210 21.27 19.17 -1.34
C TYR A 210 21.70 19.83 -0.02
N PRO A 211 22.65 20.79 -0.06
CA PRO A 211 23.26 21.36 1.13
C PRO A 211 22.20 21.99 2.04
N GLY A 212 22.13 21.51 3.29
CA GLY A 212 21.21 22.00 4.33
C GLY A 212 19.75 21.54 4.20
N LEU A 213 19.36 20.95 3.06
CA LEU A 213 17.99 20.46 2.83
C LEU A 213 17.81 19.02 3.34
N VAL A 214 18.81 18.15 3.13
CA VAL A 214 18.76 16.75 3.54
C VAL A 214 19.56 16.54 4.82
N LYS A 215 18.96 15.88 5.81
CA LYS A 215 19.56 15.53 7.10
C LYS A 215 19.56 14.02 7.27
N ILE A 216 20.62 13.46 7.84
CA ILE A 216 20.71 12.03 8.15
C ILE A 216 20.68 11.84 9.68
N VAL A 217 19.76 11.01 10.15
CA VAL A 217 19.68 10.53 11.54
C VAL A 217 20.08 9.07 11.55
N ARG A 218 21.04 8.68 12.38
CA ARG A 218 21.51 7.29 12.49
C ARG A 218 21.20 6.71 13.86
N ASN A 219 20.48 5.60 13.88
CA ASN A 219 20.26 4.83 15.10
C ASN A 219 21.53 4.07 15.46
N GLN A 220 21.84 4.00 16.77
CA GLN A 220 23.01 3.27 17.29
C GLN A 220 22.83 1.74 17.27
N LYS A 221 21.58 1.28 17.15
CA LYS A 221 21.20 -0.13 17.07
C LYS A 221 19.94 -0.27 16.22
N ARG A 222 19.63 -1.50 15.81
CA ARG A 222 18.40 -1.82 15.08
C ARG A 222 17.18 -1.61 15.98
N GLU A 223 16.42 -0.55 15.75
CA GLU A 223 15.23 -0.20 16.54
C GLU A 223 13.93 -0.69 15.88
N GLY A 224 13.93 -0.87 14.56
CA GLY A 224 12.76 -1.22 13.79
C GLY A 224 11.92 0.00 13.37
N LEU A 225 11.08 -0.21 12.35
CA LEU A 225 10.37 0.84 11.62
C LEU A 225 9.64 1.86 12.49
N ILE A 226 8.92 1.41 13.52
CA ILE A 226 8.08 2.29 14.37
C ILE A 226 8.96 3.25 15.18
N ARG A 227 10.03 2.75 15.81
CA ARG A 227 10.91 3.58 16.63
C ARG A 227 11.78 4.48 15.76
N ALA A 228 12.26 3.99 14.62
CA ALA A 228 12.97 4.82 13.65
C ALA A 228 12.08 5.99 13.12
N ARG A 229 10.78 5.77 12.87
CA ARG A 229 9.83 6.85 12.56
C ARG A 229 9.81 7.92 13.65
N ASN A 230 9.79 7.53 14.92
CA ASN A 230 9.81 8.47 16.04
C ASN A 230 11.12 9.26 16.12
N GLU A 231 12.28 8.65 15.85
CA GLU A 231 13.57 9.36 15.83
C GLU A 231 13.61 10.43 14.72
N GLY A 232 13.08 10.13 13.54
CA GLY A 232 12.92 11.14 12.49
C GLY A 232 11.96 12.25 12.90
N TRP A 233 10.85 11.92 13.55
CA TRP A 233 9.85 12.90 13.96
C TRP A 233 10.39 13.89 15.00
N LYS A 234 11.20 13.43 15.96
CA LYS A 234 11.81 14.28 17.00
C LYS A 234 12.67 15.41 16.45
N VAL A 235 13.26 15.23 15.27
CA VAL A 235 14.15 16.23 14.64
C VAL A 235 13.46 17.06 13.56
N ALA A 236 12.22 16.73 13.21
CA ALA A 236 11.44 17.47 12.22
C ALA A 236 11.01 18.84 12.77
N THR A 237 11.08 19.86 11.91
CA THR A 237 10.87 21.26 12.27
C THR A 237 9.72 21.93 11.52
N ALA A 238 9.15 21.29 10.50
CA ALA A 238 8.01 21.82 9.76
C ALA A 238 6.69 21.60 10.51
N GLU A 239 5.66 22.36 10.12
CA GLU A 239 4.31 22.25 10.65
C GLU A 239 3.65 20.90 10.32
N VAL A 240 3.95 20.35 9.14
CA VAL A 240 3.45 19.04 8.70
C VAL A 240 4.62 18.07 8.53
N THR A 241 4.43 16.82 8.96
CA THR A 241 5.41 15.75 8.76
C THR A 241 4.83 14.67 7.87
N GLY A 242 5.55 14.33 6.79
CA GLY A 242 5.20 13.23 5.89
C GLY A 242 6.13 12.04 6.07
N PHE A 243 5.58 10.85 6.33
CA PHE A 243 6.35 9.61 6.45
C PHE A 243 6.25 8.79 5.17
N PHE A 244 7.39 8.43 4.61
CA PHE A 244 7.47 7.66 3.38
C PHE A 244 8.48 6.52 3.51
N ASP A 245 8.21 5.44 2.78
CA ASP A 245 9.18 4.37 2.61
C ASP A 245 10.34 4.89 1.74
N ALA A 246 11.54 4.33 1.91
CA ALA A 246 12.73 4.79 1.19
C ALA A 246 12.79 4.38 -0.30
N HIS A 247 11.72 3.77 -0.79
CA HIS A 247 11.58 3.20 -2.14
C HIS A 247 10.29 3.66 -2.80
N VAL A 248 10.16 4.99 -2.92
CA VAL A 248 9.01 5.66 -3.50
C VAL A 248 9.43 6.64 -4.59
N GLU A 249 8.51 6.99 -5.47
CA GLU A 249 8.68 8.09 -6.43
C GLU A 249 7.46 9.01 -6.36
N PHE A 250 7.70 10.29 -6.08
CA PHE A 250 6.63 11.29 -5.94
C PHE A 250 6.11 11.72 -7.31
N THR A 251 4.79 11.84 -7.46
CA THR A 251 4.19 12.30 -8.72
C THR A 251 4.08 13.83 -8.74
N PRO A 252 4.05 14.45 -9.94
CA PRO A 252 3.81 15.88 -10.05
C PRO A 252 2.55 16.31 -9.30
N TYR A 253 2.63 17.42 -8.56
CA TYR A 253 1.51 18.05 -7.83
C TYR A 253 0.90 17.18 -6.71
N TRP A 254 1.69 16.31 -6.10
CA TRP A 254 1.23 15.46 -5.01
C TRP A 254 1.03 16.23 -3.69
N ALA A 255 1.84 17.26 -3.44
CA ALA A 255 1.97 17.89 -2.13
C ALA A 255 0.84 18.87 -1.82
N GLU A 256 0.50 19.72 -2.78
CA GLU A 256 -0.52 20.77 -2.65
C GLU A 256 -1.90 20.24 -2.23
N PRO A 257 -2.46 19.19 -2.88
CA PRO A 257 -3.70 18.59 -2.41
C PRO A 257 -3.61 18.06 -0.97
N ALA A 258 -2.52 17.40 -0.62
CA ALA A 258 -2.35 16.81 0.70
C ALA A 258 -2.25 17.89 1.79
N LEU A 259 -1.43 18.91 1.56
CA LEU A 259 -1.22 20.02 2.50
C LEU A 259 -2.44 20.92 2.63
N ALA A 260 -3.18 21.15 1.53
CA ALA A 260 -4.45 21.86 1.59
C ALA A 260 -5.44 21.12 2.50
N ARG A 261 -5.54 19.78 2.36
CA ARG A 261 -6.46 18.98 3.15
C ARG A 261 -6.11 18.93 4.63
N VAL A 262 -4.82 18.92 4.97
CA VAL A 262 -4.34 19.05 6.36
C VAL A 262 -4.57 20.45 6.91
N LYS A 263 -4.36 21.51 6.11
CA LYS A 263 -4.59 22.91 6.54
C LYS A 263 -6.06 23.17 6.89
N GLU A 264 -6.99 22.54 6.18
CA GLU A 264 -8.42 22.64 6.47
C GLU A 264 -8.78 22.11 7.87
N ASP A 265 -8.06 21.11 8.37
CA ASP A 265 -8.32 20.46 9.66
C ASP A 265 -7.10 19.63 10.07
N HIS A 266 -6.41 20.11 11.10
CA HIS A 266 -5.16 19.52 11.58
C HIS A 266 -5.36 18.16 12.29
N THR A 267 -6.61 17.70 12.47
CA THR A 267 -6.91 16.39 13.06
C THR A 267 -6.97 15.27 12.01
N ARG A 268 -6.80 15.61 10.73
CA ARG A 268 -6.83 14.65 9.61
C ARG A 268 -5.44 14.08 9.33
N ILE A 269 -5.37 12.75 9.19
CA ILE A 269 -4.22 12.09 8.58
C ILE A 269 -4.55 11.81 7.12
N VAL A 270 -3.81 12.46 6.22
CA VAL A 270 -3.98 12.31 4.78
C VAL A 270 -3.00 11.27 4.25
N LEU A 271 -3.50 10.36 3.42
CA LEU A 271 -2.70 9.39 2.70
C LEU A 271 -2.79 9.68 1.20
N PRO A 272 -1.66 9.75 0.48
CA PRO A 272 -1.70 9.77 -0.97
C PRO A 272 -2.24 8.43 -1.48
N SER A 273 -2.86 8.44 -2.66
CA SER A 273 -3.04 7.23 -3.44
C SER A 273 -1.68 6.60 -3.74
N ILE A 274 -1.54 5.31 -3.49
CA ILE A 274 -0.30 4.59 -3.70
C ILE A 274 -0.34 3.90 -5.06
N ASP A 275 0.54 4.30 -5.97
CA ASP A 275 0.76 3.62 -7.25
C ASP A 275 1.81 2.52 -7.12
N ASN A 276 1.79 1.55 -8.02
CA ASN A 276 2.73 0.44 -7.99
C ASN A 276 3.94 0.72 -8.90
N ILE A 277 5.15 0.53 -8.39
CA ILE A 277 6.35 0.40 -9.22
C ILE A 277 6.70 -1.09 -9.26
N LYS A 278 6.65 -1.68 -10.45
CA LYS A 278 6.98 -3.10 -10.65
C LYS A 278 8.40 -3.40 -10.19
N HIS A 279 8.55 -4.44 -9.38
CA HIS A 279 9.84 -4.83 -8.81
C HIS A 279 10.87 -5.28 -9.86
N ASP A 280 10.45 -5.76 -11.02
CA ASP A 280 11.30 -6.35 -12.05
C ASP A 280 11.67 -5.36 -13.15
N THR A 281 10.69 -4.60 -13.67
CA THR A 281 10.84 -3.67 -14.80
C THR A 281 10.86 -2.19 -14.41
N PHE A 282 10.52 -1.85 -13.17
CA PHE A 282 10.34 -0.46 -12.70
C PHE A 282 9.27 0.34 -13.48
N GLU A 283 8.38 -0.34 -14.19
CA GLU A 283 7.17 0.25 -14.76
C GLU A 283 6.28 0.79 -13.63
N LEU A 284 5.74 1.99 -13.84
CA LEU A 284 4.77 2.60 -12.95
C LEU A 284 3.36 2.26 -13.42
N GLU A 285 2.61 1.59 -12.55
CA GLU A 285 1.22 1.21 -12.77
C GLU A 285 0.29 1.96 -11.83
N ARG A 286 -0.77 2.54 -12.41
CA ARG A 286 -1.83 3.17 -11.62
C ARG A 286 -2.55 2.10 -10.80
N TYR A 287 -2.59 2.27 -9.49
CA TYR A 287 -3.44 1.47 -8.61
C TYR A 287 -4.76 2.20 -8.33
N GLU A 288 -5.86 1.47 -8.36
CA GLU A 288 -7.16 2.03 -8.00
C GLU A 288 -7.22 2.30 -6.49
N ASN A 289 -7.98 3.34 -6.12
CA ASN A 289 -8.13 3.68 -4.72
C ASN A 289 -9.00 2.64 -4.03
N SER A 290 -8.62 2.27 -2.81
CA SER A 290 -9.41 1.42 -1.94
C SER A 290 -9.46 2.03 -0.56
N GLY A 291 -10.61 1.89 0.11
CA GLY A 291 -10.75 2.26 1.51
C GLY A 291 -9.78 1.46 2.37
N HIS A 292 -9.30 2.05 3.46
CA HIS A 292 -8.48 1.32 4.41
C HIS A 292 -9.35 0.30 5.15
N GLY A 293 -8.98 -0.96 5.01
CA GLY A 293 -9.57 -2.09 5.73
C GLY A 293 -8.49 -3.00 6.28
N TYR A 294 -8.81 -3.68 7.37
CA TYR A 294 -7.96 -4.70 7.98
C TYR A 294 -8.79 -5.90 8.43
N ASN A 295 -8.15 -7.06 8.48
CA ASN A 295 -8.77 -8.26 9.04
C ASN A 295 -8.58 -8.35 10.56
N TRP A 296 -9.22 -9.32 11.22
CA TRP A 296 -9.09 -9.50 12.67
C TRP A 296 -7.70 -9.96 13.13
N GLU A 297 -6.84 -10.43 12.22
CA GLU A 297 -5.42 -10.68 12.52
C GLU A 297 -4.61 -9.36 12.55
N LEU A 298 -5.24 -8.24 12.20
CA LEU A 298 -4.66 -6.93 12.01
C LEU A 298 -3.63 -6.92 10.87
N TRP A 299 -3.99 -7.53 9.75
CA TRP A 299 -3.34 -7.33 8.46
C TRP A 299 -4.14 -6.32 7.63
N CYS A 300 -3.45 -5.35 7.04
CA CYS A 300 -4.05 -4.43 6.08
C CYS A 300 -4.42 -5.19 4.79
N MET A 301 -5.63 -4.94 4.27
CA MET A 301 -6.10 -5.58 3.04
C MET A 301 -5.64 -4.86 1.77
N HIS A 302 -5.45 -3.53 1.80
CA HIS A 302 -5.21 -2.72 0.60
C HIS A 302 -4.05 -1.71 0.70
N VAL A 303 -3.79 -1.14 1.89
CA VAL A 303 -2.76 -0.11 2.09
C VAL A 303 -1.97 -0.41 3.36
N PHE A 304 -0.63 -0.48 3.27
CA PHE A 304 0.26 -0.78 4.40
C PHE A 304 0.38 0.40 5.36
N LEU A 305 -0.68 0.64 6.13
CA LEU A 305 -0.73 1.63 7.19
C LEU A 305 -0.50 0.99 8.56
N ASN A 306 -0.06 1.77 9.53
CA ASN A 306 -0.12 1.38 10.93
C ASN A 306 -1.58 1.34 11.43
N ILE A 307 -2.14 0.13 11.58
CA ILE A 307 -3.53 -0.10 12.00
C ILE A 307 -3.84 0.53 13.37
N GLU A 308 -2.89 0.48 14.31
CA GLU A 308 -3.05 1.11 15.63
C GLU A 308 -3.30 2.61 15.51
N LEU A 309 -2.51 3.28 14.69
CA LEU A 309 -2.65 4.72 14.47
C LEU A 309 -4.03 5.05 13.89
N GLY A 310 -4.51 4.24 12.94
CA GLY A 310 -5.81 4.48 12.34
C GLY A 310 -6.98 4.29 13.29
N ILE A 311 -6.97 3.21 14.08
CA ILE A 311 -7.98 3.01 15.12
C ILE A 311 -7.94 4.16 16.13
N ARG A 312 -6.73 4.54 16.59
CA ARG A 312 -6.55 5.63 17.54
C ARG A 312 -7.10 6.96 17.02
N VAL A 313 -6.77 7.35 15.80
CA VAL A 313 -7.18 8.63 15.21
C VAL A 313 -8.71 8.72 15.13
N TRP A 314 -9.36 7.68 14.60
CA TRP A 314 -10.81 7.65 14.49
C TRP A 314 -11.51 7.65 15.86
N LEU A 315 -11.02 6.84 16.80
CA LEU A 315 -11.63 6.78 18.14
C LEU A 315 -11.45 8.09 18.91
N CYS A 316 -10.35 8.80 18.71
CA CYS A 316 -10.00 10.00 19.47
C CYS A 316 -10.35 11.31 18.73
N GLY A 317 -11.22 11.26 17.71
CA GLY A 317 -11.85 12.45 17.12
C GLY A 317 -11.23 13.01 15.85
N GLY A 318 -10.22 12.35 15.27
CA GLY A 318 -9.68 12.69 13.95
C GLY A 318 -10.26 11.83 12.83
N SER A 319 -9.71 11.97 11.62
CA SER A 319 -10.07 11.12 10.46
C SER A 319 -8.82 10.66 9.69
N MET A 320 -9.00 9.60 8.92
CA MET A 320 -8.00 9.09 8.00
C MET A 320 -8.55 9.06 6.57
N GLU A 321 -7.86 9.71 5.65
CA GLU A 321 -8.42 9.99 4.32
C GLU A 321 -7.41 9.67 3.21
N VAL A 322 -7.83 8.83 2.25
CA VAL A 322 -7.07 8.61 1.01
C VAL A 322 -7.44 9.70 0.03
N LEU A 323 -6.43 10.41 -0.50
CA LEU A 323 -6.64 11.56 -1.37
C LEU A 323 -6.31 11.24 -2.83
N PRO A 324 -7.31 11.05 -3.72
CA PRO A 324 -7.08 10.65 -5.12
C PRO A 324 -6.19 11.59 -5.94
N CYS A 325 -6.17 12.87 -5.56
CA CYS A 325 -5.41 13.92 -6.23
C CYS A 325 -3.95 14.01 -5.76
N SER A 326 -3.57 13.35 -4.67
CA SER A 326 -2.19 13.21 -4.23
C SER A 326 -1.75 11.77 -4.49
N ARG A 327 -0.71 11.56 -5.30
CA ARG A 327 -0.25 10.21 -5.65
C ARG A 327 1.24 10.05 -5.41
N VAL A 328 1.64 8.91 -4.88
CA VAL A 328 3.03 8.51 -4.68
C VAL A 328 3.17 7.07 -5.11
N ALA A 329 4.16 6.77 -5.94
CA ALA A 329 4.40 5.40 -6.41
C ALA A 329 5.37 4.69 -5.47
N HIS A 330 5.16 3.40 -5.23
CA HIS A 330 5.94 2.59 -4.27
C HIS A 330 6.39 1.27 -4.91
N ILE A 331 7.62 0.84 -4.64
CA ILE A 331 8.16 -0.43 -5.16
C ILE A 331 7.58 -1.63 -4.39
N ALA A 332 6.67 -2.39 -5.01
CA ALA A 332 6.10 -3.60 -4.41
C ALA A 332 7.06 -4.80 -4.52
N ARG A 333 7.69 -5.17 -3.41
CA ARG A 333 8.67 -6.27 -3.37
C ARG A 333 8.03 -7.64 -3.49
N VAL A 334 8.76 -8.60 -4.08
CA VAL A 334 8.39 -10.03 -4.10
C VAL A 334 8.56 -10.66 -2.72
N LYS A 335 9.60 -10.23 -1.98
CA LYS A 335 9.89 -10.69 -0.64
C LYS A 335 10.44 -9.58 0.23
N LYS A 336 10.23 -9.68 1.54
CA LYS A 336 10.78 -8.72 2.52
C LYS A 336 12.13 -9.25 3.02
N PRO A 337 13.25 -8.53 2.82
CA PRO A 337 14.59 -9.07 3.10
C PRO A 337 15.03 -8.94 4.58
N TYR A 338 14.16 -8.49 5.48
CA TYR A 338 14.61 -7.93 6.75
C TYR A 338 14.38 -8.77 8.03
N HIS A 339 13.68 -9.92 8.03
CA HIS A 339 13.64 -10.82 9.21
C HIS A 339 12.96 -12.17 8.96
N ASN A 340 13.47 -13.24 9.58
CA ASN A 340 12.90 -14.59 9.49
C ASN A 340 11.76 -14.87 10.50
N ASN A 341 11.58 -14.04 11.55
CA ASN A 341 10.58 -14.25 12.60
C ASN A 341 9.62 -13.05 12.77
N ILE A 342 8.99 -12.66 11.67
CA ILE A 342 7.98 -11.58 11.66
C ILE A 342 6.75 -11.99 12.49
N ALA A 343 6.38 -13.27 12.46
CA ALA A 343 5.15 -13.78 13.07
C ALA A 343 5.04 -13.49 14.58
N PHE A 344 6.14 -13.67 15.35
CA PHE A 344 6.12 -13.38 16.79
C PHE A 344 5.86 -11.89 17.07
N HIS A 345 6.59 -11.00 16.41
CA HIS A 345 6.45 -9.56 16.61
C HIS A 345 5.09 -9.05 16.13
N THR A 346 4.58 -9.55 15.01
CA THR A 346 3.24 -9.19 14.52
C THR A 346 2.17 -9.62 15.52
N ARG A 347 2.22 -10.86 16.01
CA ARG A 347 1.25 -11.35 17.00
C ARG A 347 1.31 -10.53 18.30
N ARG A 348 2.53 -10.26 18.80
CA ARG A 348 2.75 -9.40 19.97
C ARG A 348 2.12 -8.02 19.77
N ASN A 349 2.39 -7.36 18.65
CA ASN A 349 1.86 -6.03 18.37
C ASN A 349 0.34 -6.04 18.18
N ALA A 350 -0.20 -7.07 17.53
CA ALA A 350 -1.64 -7.20 17.33
C ALA A 350 -2.40 -7.30 18.67
N LEU A 351 -1.88 -8.08 19.61
CA LEU A 351 -2.44 -8.19 20.96
C LEU A 351 -2.40 -6.86 21.72
N ARG A 352 -1.30 -6.09 21.61
CA ARG A 352 -1.24 -4.74 22.22
C ARG A 352 -2.34 -3.82 21.69
N VAL A 353 -2.62 -3.88 20.39
CA VAL A 353 -3.71 -3.08 19.79
C VAL A 353 -5.06 -3.56 20.29
N ALA A 354 -5.27 -4.89 20.32
CA ALA A 354 -6.52 -5.49 20.76
C ALA A 354 -6.86 -5.11 22.20
N GLU A 355 -5.91 -5.24 23.11
CA GLU A 355 -6.09 -4.96 24.53
C GLU A 355 -6.34 -3.47 24.82
N VAL A 356 -5.72 -2.56 24.06
CA VAL A 356 -5.88 -1.12 24.30
C VAL A 356 -7.14 -0.56 23.62
N TRP A 357 -7.44 -0.98 22.40
CA TRP A 357 -8.36 -0.24 21.52
C TRP A 357 -9.62 -1.01 21.11
N MET A 358 -9.67 -2.33 21.25
CA MET A 358 -10.73 -3.15 20.63
C MET A 358 -11.82 -3.62 21.59
N ASP A 359 -11.77 -3.23 22.86
CA ASP A 359 -12.79 -3.55 23.88
C ASP A 359 -13.16 -5.05 23.88
N ARG A 360 -14.44 -5.40 24.00
CA ARG A 360 -14.93 -6.78 23.89
C ARG A 360 -14.60 -7.46 22.56
N TYR A 361 -14.36 -6.70 21.49
CA TYR A 361 -14.05 -7.26 20.17
C TYR A 361 -12.61 -7.76 20.06
N LYS A 362 -11.76 -7.53 21.07
CA LYS A 362 -10.43 -8.14 21.15
C LYS A 362 -10.50 -9.66 21.00
N SER A 363 -11.59 -10.29 21.45
CA SER A 363 -11.83 -11.73 21.29
C SER A 363 -11.74 -12.22 19.85
N ASN A 364 -12.11 -11.38 18.87
CA ASN A 364 -12.01 -11.73 17.45
C ASN A 364 -10.54 -11.76 16.98
N VAL A 365 -9.65 -10.97 17.61
CA VAL A 365 -8.20 -11.02 17.35
C VAL A 365 -7.61 -12.32 17.89
N TYR A 366 -7.95 -12.70 19.12
CA TYR A 366 -7.52 -13.97 19.72
C TYR A 366 -8.01 -15.18 18.90
N LEU A 367 -9.27 -15.12 18.45
CA LEU A 367 -9.86 -16.10 17.53
C LEU A 367 -9.06 -16.20 16.23
N ALA A 368 -8.74 -15.06 15.61
CA ALA A 368 -8.03 -15.02 14.33
C ALA A 368 -6.60 -15.58 14.44
N TRP A 369 -5.90 -15.28 15.55
CA TRP A 369 -4.57 -15.80 15.83
C TRP A 369 -4.55 -17.23 16.39
N ASN A 370 -5.72 -17.86 16.57
CA ASN A 370 -5.86 -19.21 17.12
C ASN A 370 -5.17 -19.38 18.50
N ILE A 371 -5.37 -18.42 19.39
CA ILE A 371 -4.78 -18.42 20.75
C ILE A 371 -5.88 -18.27 21.81
N PRO A 372 -5.74 -18.89 22.99
CA PRO A 372 -6.71 -18.72 24.07
C PRO A 372 -6.69 -17.29 24.61
N MET A 373 -7.81 -16.86 25.19
CA MET A 373 -7.96 -15.51 25.77
C MET A 373 -7.11 -15.31 27.04
N GLU A 374 -6.84 -16.39 27.77
CA GLU A 374 -6.07 -16.41 29.01
C GLU A 374 -4.95 -17.44 28.88
N ASP A 375 -3.88 -17.29 29.66
CA ASP A 375 -2.75 -18.23 29.74
C ASP A 375 -2.11 -18.62 28.38
N HIS A 376 -2.22 -17.75 27.36
CA HIS A 376 -1.67 -18.00 26.03
C HIS A 376 -0.13 -17.87 25.96
N GLY A 377 0.52 -17.46 27.05
CA GLY A 377 1.99 -17.44 27.17
C GLY A 377 2.71 -16.40 26.31
N ILE A 378 2.01 -15.40 25.76
CA ILE A 378 2.60 -14.34 24.94
C ILE A 378 2.77 -13.09 25.81
N ASP A 379 4.01 -12.73 26.11
CA ASP A 379 4.32 -11.42 26.69
C ASP A 379 4.18 -10.33 25.64
N PHE A 380 3.12 -9.51 25.77
CA PHE A 380 2.95 -8.31 24.96
C PHE A 380 3.47 -7.03 25.63
N GLY A 381 4.00 -7.12 26.86
CA GLY A 381 4.57 -6.03 27.64
C GLY A 381 3.53 -5.04 28.18
N ASP A 382 4.00 -4.03 28.91
CA ASP A 382 3.13 -3.03 29.53
C ASP A 382 2.38 -2.16 28.50
N ILE A 383 1.10 -1.94 28.77
CA ILE A 383 0.16 -1.14 27.96
C ILE A 383 -0.47 0.00 28.77
N SER A 384 -0.13 0.16 30.05
CA SER A 384 -0.78 1.08 30.99
C SER A 384 -0.79 2.53 30.49
N GLU A 385 0.33 3.01 29.96
CA GLU A 385 0.41 4.38 29.40
C GLU A 385 -0.53 4.59 28.19
N ARG A 386 -0.75 3.55 27.38
CA ARG A 386 -1.63 3.63 26.21
C ARG A 386 -3.10 3.61 26.61
N VAL A 387 -3.46 2.83 27.63
CA VAL A 387 -4.80 2.85 28.24
C VAL A 387 -5.07 4.22 28.86
N ALA A 388 -4.15 4.75 29.66
CA ALA A 388 -4.29 6.09 30.26
C ALA A 388 -4.36 7.20 29.20
N LEU A 389 -3.66 7.06 28.06
CA LEU A 389 -3.81 7.99 26.93
C LEU A 389 -5.23 7.95 26.34
N ARG A 390 -5.77 6.76 26.11
CA ARG A 390 -7.14 6.57 25.59
C ARG A 390 -8.18 7.21 26.49
N GLU A 391 -8.04 7.04 27.81
CA GLU A 391 -8.93 7.63 28.82
C GLU A 391 -8.82 9.16 28.84
N ARG A 392 -7.59 9.70 28.89
CA ARG A 392 -7.35 11.16 28.92
C ARG A 392 -7.91 11.88 27.70
N LEU A 393 -7.82 11.27 26.52
CA LEU A 393 -8.35 11.82 25.28
C LEU A 393 -9.87 11.60 25.11
N GLN A 394 -10.52 10.92 26.06
CA GLN A 394 -11.95 10.60 26.02
C GLN A 394 -12.36 9.93 24.70
N CYS A 395 -11.52 9.00 24.21
CA CYS A 395 -11.76 8.35 22.94
C CYS A 395 -13.02 7.49 23.00
N LYS A 396 -13.70 7.37 21.86
CA LYS A 396 -14.88 6.53 21.69
C LYS A 396 -14.56 5.04 21.90
N ASN A 397 -15.60 4.24 22.07
CA ASN A 397 -15.46 2.78 22.13
C ASN A 397 -15.33 2.17 20.73
N PHE A 398 -14.84 0.95 20.66
CA PHE A 398 -14.61 0.23 19.40
C PHE A 398 -15.91 -0.17 18.70
N GLU A 399 -17.01 -0.32 19.45
CA GLU A 399 -18.34 -0.52 18.87
C GLU A 399 -18.75 0.67 17.98
N TRP A 400 -18.50 1.90 18.43
CA TRP A 400 -18.72 3.09 17.62
C TRP A 400 -17.89 3.06 16.33
N TYR A 401 -16.62 2.65 16.41
CA TYR A 401 -15.76 2.51 15.22
C TYR A 401 -16.34 1.51 14.21
N LEU A 402 -16.75 0.33 14.67
CA LEU A 402 -17.37 -0.68 13.82
C LEU A 402 -18.74 -0.27 13.28
N ASN A 403 -19.46 0.66 13.91
CA ASN A 403 -20.76 1.12 13.43
C ASN A 403 -20.65 2.31 12.47
N ASN A 404 -19.61 3.14 12.58
CA ASN A 404 -19.52 4.43 11.88
C ASN A 404 -18.36 4.51 10.88
N VAL A 405 -17.28 3.76 11.10
CA VAL A 405 -16.05 3.84 10.29
C VAL A 405 -15.86 2.59 9.45
N TYR A 406 -16.10 1.40 10.03
CA TYR A 406 -15.93 0.13 9.31
C TYR A 406 -17.11 -0.85 9.51
N PRO A 407 -18.33 -0.50 9.06
CA PRO A 407 -19.54 -1.31 9.21
C PRO A 407 -19.52 -2.64 8.45
N GLU A 408 -18.70 -2.75 7.40
CA GLU A 408 -18.58 -3.98 6.60
C GLU A 408 -17.78 -5.08 7.32
N MET A 409 -17.05 -4.75 8.39
CA MET A 409 -16.24 -5.70 9.14
C MET A 409 -17.13 -6.70 9.89
N ARG A 410 -17.05 -7.98 9.50
CA ARG A 410 -17.81 -9.06 10.12
C ARG A 410 -17.46 -9.23 11.61
N ARG A 411 -18.45 -9.51 12.44
CA ARG A 411 -18.32 -9.71 13.90
C ARG A 411 -18.58 -11.17 14.26
N TYR A 412 -17.79 -11.74 15.18
CA TYR A 412 -17.84 -13.16 15.54
C TYR A 412 -18.34 -13.43 16.98
N SER A 413 -19.37 -12.70 17.41
CA SER A 413 -19.91 -12.75 18.79
C SER A 413 -20.65 -14.04 19.17
N ASN A 414 -21.04 -14.87 18.20
CA ASN A 414 -21.78 -16.12 18.43
C ASN A 414 -20.88 -17.35 18.60
N THR A 415 -19.56 -17.17 18.66
CA THR A 415 -18.61 -18.28 18.75
C THR A 415 -18.60 -18.89 20.15
N LEU A 416 -18.69 -20.21 20.25
CA LEU A 416 -18.57 -20.97 21.50
C LEU A 416 -17.20 -21.62 21.64
N PHE A 417 -16.72 -22.29 20.59
CA PHE A 417 -15.43 -22.96 20.59
C PHE A 417 -14.68 -22.63 19.31
N TYR A 418 -13.34 -22.60 19.38
CA TYR A 418 -12.51 -22.31 18.23
C TYR A 418 -11.11 -22.93 18.29
N GLY A 419 -10.45 -22.95 17.15
CA GLY A 419 -9.11 -23.49 16.98
C GLY A 419 -9.11 -24.88 16.37
N GLU A 420 -8.05 -25.62 16.64
CA GLU A 420 -7.88 -26.97 16.08
C GLU A 420 -8.99 -27.92 16.55
N ILE A 421 -9.62 -28.61 15.61
CA ILE A 421 -10.63 -29.64 15.86
C ILE A 421 -9.94 -31.00 15.80
N ARG A 422 -9.89 -31.69 16.94
CA ARG A 422 -9.15 -32.96 17.10
C ARG A 422 -10.09 -34.09 17.49
N ASN A 423 -9.78 -35.29 17.02
CA ASN A 423 -10.51 -36.52 17.35
C ASN A 423 -9.67 -37.41 18.26
N ASN A 424 -10.33 -38.15 19.16
CA ASN A 424 -9.66 -39.06 20.09
C ASN A 424 -8.93 -40.25 19.44
N LYS A 425 -9.34 -40.71 18.24
CA LYS A 425 -8.66 -41.81 17.53
C LYS A 425 -7.34 -41.41 16.88
N ALA A 426 -7.18 -40.15 16.51
CA ALA A 426 -5.99 -39.65 15.82
C ALA A 426 -5.67 -38.21 16.26
N SER A 427 -5.18 -38.06 17.50
CA SER A 427 -4.92 -36.75 18.12
C SER A 427 -3.84 -35.90 17.43
N HIS A 428 -3.02 -36.50 16.57
CA HIS A 428 -2.00 -35.83 15.76
C HIS A 428 -2.56 -35.25 14.44
N LEU A 429 -3.80 -35.61 14.09
CA LEU A 429 -4.50 -35.10 12.92
C LEU A 429 -5.59 -34.11 13.34
N CYS A 430 -5.70 -33.03 12.58
CA CYS A 430 -6.68 -31.98 12.77
C CYS A 430 -7.59 -31.93 11.55
N MET A 431 -8.85 -31.56 11.77
CA MET A 431 -9.75 -31.21 10.67
C MET A 431 -9.18 -30.01 9.91
N ASP A 432 -9.13 -30.10 8.58
CA ASP A 432 -8.48 -29.14 7.71
C ASP A 432 -9.40 -28.77 6.54
N GLN A 433 -9.39 -27.50 6.16
CA GLN A 433 -10.14 -26.98 5.01
C GLN A 433 -9.75 -27.71 3.71
N GLY A 434 -8.52 -28.20 3.60
CA GLY A 434 -8.02 -28.86 2.40
C GLY A 434 -7.99 -27.94 1.18
N MET A 435 -7.95 -28.54 -0.02
CA MET A 435 -7.99 -27.79 -1.27
C MET A 435 -9.41 -27.24 -1.51
N LYS A 436 -9.51 -25.92 -1.75
CA LYS A 436 -10.80 -25.23 -1.90
C LYS A 436 -11.66 -25.81 -3.03
N GLU A 437 -11.08 -26.36 -4.09
CA GLU A 437 -11.80 -26.92 -5.24
C GLU A 437 -12.53 -28.24 -4.92
N ASN A 438 -12.06 -29.00 -3.93
CA ASN A 438 -12.63 -30.29 -3.59
C ASN A 438 -13.92 -30.17 -2.75
N HIS A 439 -14.23 -28.96 -2.27
CA HIS A 439 -15.44 -28.64 -1.49
C HIS A 439 -15.71 -29.62 -0.34
N THR A 440 -14.67 -30.24 0.24
CA THR A 440 -14.79 -31.26 1.29
C THR A 440 -13.76 -30.98 2.38
N ALA A 441 -14.20 -31.09 3.64
CA ALA A 441 -13.27 -31.01 4.76
C ALA A 441 -12.40 -32.28 4.80
N SER A 442 -11.13 -32.12 5.13
CA SER A 442 -10.14 -33.20 5.15
C SER A 442 -9.44 -33.31 6.51
N LEU A 443 -8.43 -34.16 6.59
CA LEU A 443 -7.55 -34.28 7.74
C LEU A 443 -6.13 -33.99 7.31
N HIS A 444 -5.40 -33.30 8.18
CA HIS A 444 -4.00 -33.00 7.97
C HIS A 444 -3.26 -33.02 9.31
N PRO A 445 -1.94 -33.32 9.35
CA PRO A 445 -1.13 -33.09 10.54
C PRO A 445 -1.38 -31.72 11.17
N CYS A 446 -1.63 -31.71 12.48
CA CYS A 446 -1.94 -30.49 13.21
C CYS A 446 -0.77 -29.50 13.14
N HIS A 447 -1.03 -28.32 12.58
CA HIS A 447 -0.09 -27.21 12.49
C HIS A 447 -0.67 -25.90 13.07
N GLY A 448 -2.00 -25.81 13.21
CA GLY A 448 -2.65 -24.67 13.90
C GLY A 448 -2.71 -23.37 13.10
N TRP A 449 -2.52 -23.45 11.77
CA TRP A 449 -2.61 -22.30 10.85
C TRP A 449 -4.05 -22.14 10.33
N GLY A 450 -4.30 -21.06 9.58
CA GLY A 450 -5.64 -20.68 9.07
C GLY A 450 -6.52 -21.82 8.54
N PRO A 451 -6.04 -22.75 7.69
CA PRO A 451 -6.85 -23.86 7.17
C PRO A 451 -7.40 -24.82 8.24
N GLN A 452 -6.78 -24.86 9.43
CA GLN A 452 -7.18 -25.71 10.57
C GLN A 452 -7.92 -24.92 11.66
N LEU A 453 -8.24 -23.65 11.40
CA LEU A 453 -9.04 -22.87 12.32
C LEU A 453 -10.50 -23.31 12.22
N GLY A 454 -10.92 -24.14 13.18
CA GLY A 454 -12.31 -24.51 13.38
C GLY A 454 -13.05 -23.47 14.22
N ARG A 455 -14.35 -23.31 13.98
CA ARG A 455 -15.21 -22.43 14.78
C ARG A 455 -16.60 -23.03 14.92
N TYR A 456 -17.05 -23.25 16.15
CA TYR A 456 -18.39 -23.75 16.45
C TYR A 456 -19.23 -22.65 17.11
N THR A 457 -20.45 -22.43 16.63
CA THR A 457 -21.31 -21.31 17.06
C THR A 457 -22.46 -21.74 17.96
N LYS A 458 -23.10 -20.75 18.61
CA LYS A 458 -24.32 -20.93 19.42
C LYS A 458 -25.48 -21.55 18.64
N GLU A 459 -25.54 -21.31 17.34
CA GLU A 459 -26.55 -21.85 16.42
C GLU A 459 -26.23 -23.27 15.93
N GLY A 460 -25.15 -23.88 16.43
CA GLY A 460 -24.71 -25.22 16.07
C GLY A 460 -24.00 -25.31 14.73
N GLN A 461 -23.50 -24.21 14.19
CA GLN A 461 -22.79 -24.21 12.90
C GLN A 461 -21.30 -24.46 13.12
N LEU A 462 -20.70 -25.31 12.26
CA LEU A 462 -19.27 -25.62 12.30
C LEU A 462 -18.57 -25.04 11.06
N PHE A 463 -17.69 -24.08 11.27
CA PHE A 463 -16.89 -23.43 10.22
C PHE A 463 -15.46 -23.93 10.23
N LEU A 464 -14.80 -23.87 9.08
CA LEU A 464 -13.41 -24.31 8.91
C LEU A 464 -12.66 -23.38 7.95
N GLY A 465 -11.51 -22.88 8.39
CA GLY A 465 -10.65 -21.97 7.63
C GLY A 465 -10.47 -20.60 8.30
N PRO A 466 -9.69 -19.70 7.68
CA PRO A 466 -9.42 -18.36 8.21
C PRO A 466 -10.69 -17.51 8.31
N LEU A 467 -10.68 -16.54 9.22
CA LEU A 467 -11.82 -15.62 9.40
C LEU A 467 -11.94 -14.65 8.21
N GLY A 468 -13.07 -14.72 7.49
CA GLY A 468 -13.42 -13.73 6.47
C GLY A 468 -13.74 -12.36 7.06
N SER A 469 -13.17 -11.29 6.51
CA SER A 469 -13.34 -9.92 7.05
C SER A 469 -14.51 -9.18 6.41
N THR A 470 -14.64 -9.28 5.09
CA THR A 470 -15.70 -8.66 4.26
C THR A 470 -16.13 -9.68 3.20
N GLY A 471 -17.43 -9.93 3.01
CA GLY A 471 -17.94 -10.81 1.92
C GLY A 471 -18.15 -12.30 2.25
N ASP A 472 -18.22 -13.13 1.20
CA ASP A 472 -18.82 -14.48 1.14
C ASP A 472 -17.99 -15.65 1.72
N ASP A 473 -16.88 -15.39 2.39
CA ASP A 473 -15.99 -16.44 2.92
C ASP A 473 -16.49 -17.01 4.27
N THR A 474 -17.69 -17.62 4.25
CA THR A 474 -18.34 -18.31 5.36
C THR A 474 -18.46 -19.80 5.04
N ARG A 475 -17.35 -20.52 4.86
CA ARG A 475 -17.46 -21.97 4.62
C ARG A 475 -17.78 -22.74 5.90
N CYS A 476 -18.89 -23.47 5.91
CA CYS A 476 -19.24 -24.42 6.97
C CYS A 476 -19.25 -25.86 6.47
N VAL A 477 -19.06 -26.74 7.44
CA VAL A 477 -19.21 -28.18 7.32
C VAL A 477 -20.69 -28.52 7.19
N VAL A 478 -21.03 -29.25 6.13
CA VAL A 478 -22.40 -29.57 5.74
C VAL A 478 -22.52 -31.06 5.44
N ASP A 479 -23.62 -31.64 5.91
CA ASP A 479 -24.09 -32.96 5.50
C ASP A 479 -25.14 -32.77 4.40
N ASP A 480 -24.75 -33.03 3.15
CA ASP A 480 -25.65 -32.94 1.98
C ASP A 480 -26.59 -34.16 1.84
N GLN A 481 -26.50 -35.13 2.75
CA GLN A 481 -27.20 -36.41 2.79
C GLN A 481 -26.92 -37.37 1.62
N ASN A 482 -26.08 -36.95 0.68
CA ASN A 482 -25.73 -37.73 -0.52
C ASN A 482 -24.31 -38.29 -0.42
N SER A 483 -23.38 -37.46 0.05
CA SER A 483 -21.98 -37.80 0.20
C SER A 483 -21.71 -38.50 1.53
N SER A 484 -20.77 -39.43 1.54
CA SER A 484 -20.16 -39.95 2.77
C SER A 484 -19.06 -39.04 3.31
N LEU A 485 -18.69 -37.98 2.59
CA LEU A 485 -17.69 -37.00 3.00
C LEU A 485 -18.37 -35.70 3.42
N PRO A 486 -17.89 -35.05 4.49
CA PRO A 486 -18.41 -33.75 4.89
C PRO A 486 -18.08 -32.68 3.85
N GLN A 487 -19.12 -32.03 3.35
CA GLN A 487 -18.99 -30.95 2.38
C GLN A 487 -18.59 -29.65 3.09
N LEU A 488 -17.82 -28.80 2.42
CA LEU A 488 -17.37 -27.50 2.90
C LEU A 488 -17.88 -26.41 1.95
N LEU A 489 -19.08 -25.93 2.25
CA LEU A 489 -19.87 -25.05 1.38
C LEU A 489 -20.02 -23.66 2.01
N ASN A 490 -20.30 -22.64 1.19
CA ASN A 490 -20.71 -21.34 1.70
C ASN A 490 -22.03 -21.50 2.48
N CYS A 491 -22.02 -21.13 3.77
CA CYS A 491 -23.15 -21.31 4.67
C CYS A 491 -24.39 -20.55 4.23
N ASP A 492 -24.22 -19.40 3.59
CA ASP A 492 -25.32 -18.54 3.16
C ASP A 492 -26.05 -19.16 1.95
N ASN A 493 -25.34 -19.95 1.14
CA ASN A 493 -25.89 -20.68 0.00
C ASN A 493 -26.63 -21.97 0.39
N VAL A 494 -26.45 -22.47 1.62
CA VAL A 494 -27.13 -23.69 2.09
C VAL A 494 -28.48 -23.33 2.69
N THR A 495 -29.55 -23.64 1.96
CA THR A 495 -30.93 -23.30 2.32
C THR A 495 -31.50 -24.16 3.45
N ASN A 496 -31.14 -25.46 3.50
CA ASN A 496 -31.59 -26.34 4.56
C ASN A 496 -30.73 -26.16 5.83
N LEU A 497 -31.28 -25.49 6.83
CA LEU A 497 -30.61 -25.23 8.10
C LEU A 497 -30.12 -26.51 8.77
N LYS A 498 -30.91 -27.59 8.78
CA LYS A 498 -30.56 -28.83 9.49
C LYS A 498 -29.33 -29.53 8.89
N GLN A 499 -29.04 -29.32 7.60
CA GLN A 499 -27.85 -29.88 6.94
C GLN A 499 -26.55 -29.24 7.41
N LYS A 500 -26.60 -27.97 7.84
CA LYS A 500 -25.44 -27.20 8.33
C LYS A 500 -25.40 -27.02 9.84
N THR A 501 -26.38 -27.58 10.56
CA THR A 501 -26.46 -27.53 12.03
C THR A 501 -26.03 -28.86 12.63
N TRP A 502 -25.20 -28.77 13.66
CA TRP A 502 -24.58 -29.87 14.38
C TRP A 502 -24.88 -29.75 15.87
N HIS A 503 -25.14 -30.88 16.52
CA HIS A 503 -25.13 -31.00 17.97
C HIS A 503 -23.72 -31.38 18.43
N PHE A 504 -23.11 -30.52 19.25
CA PHE A 504 -21.79 -30.73 19.80
C PHE A 504 -21.62 -30.09 21.17
N SER A 505 -20.89 -30.79 22.04
CA SER A 505 -20.33 -30.32 23.31
C SER A 505 -18.88 -30.83 23.40
N GLN A 506 -18.03 -30.17 24.19
CA GLN A 506 -16.63 -30.60 24.30
C GLN A 506 -16.54 -32.07 24.73
N ASN A 507 -15.65 -32.83 24.07
CA ASN A 507 -15.45 -34.26 24.29
C ASN A 507 -16.70 -35.13 23.97
N SER A 508 -17.59 -34.67 23.10
CA SER A 508 -18.70 -35.47 22.57
C SER A 508 -18.55 -35.74 21.08
N SER A 509 -19.43 -36.59 20.54
CA SER A 509 -19.59 -36.71 19.09
C SER A 509 -20.14 -35.41 18.50
N ILE A 510 -19.84 -35.13 17.22
CA ILE A 510 -20.43 -34.04 16.44
C ILE A 510 -21.49 -34.66 15.54
N ILE A 511 -22.76 -34.38 15.80
CA ILE A 511 -23.92 -35.06 15.18
C ILE A 511 -24.69 -34.09 14.29
N ASN A 512 -24.95 -34.43 13.03
CA ASN A 512 -25.75 -33.60 12.14
C ASN A 512 -27.24 -33.65 12.48
N GLN A 513 -27.94 -32.50 12.42
CA GLN A 513 -29.36 -32.43 12.75
C GLN A 513 -30.31 -32.95 11.66
N ALA A 514 -29.89 -32.98 10.40
CA ALA A 514 -30.73 -33.50 9.32
C ALA A 514 -30.66 -35.03 9.23
N SER A 515 -29.44 -35.56 9.18
CA SER A 515 -29.21 -36.98 8.90
C SER A 515 -29.05 -37.84 10.17
N GLY A 516 -28.75 -37.24 11.32
CA GLY A 516 -28.33 -37.96 12.53
C GLY A 516 -26.96 -38.63 12.42
N ARG A 517 -26.22 -38.41 11.32
CA ARG A 517 -24.86 -38.94 11.12
C ARG A 517 -23.85 -38.17 11.97
N CYS A 518 -22.81 -38.87 12.39
CA CYS A 518 -21.67 -38.31 13.09
C CYS A 518 -20.49 -38.03 12.13
N LEU A 519 -19.74 -36.97 12.43
CA LEU A 519 -18.38 -36.82 11.92
C LEU A 519 -17.47 -37.83 12.60
N GLU A 520 -16.83 -38.69 11.81
CA GLU A 520 -16.09 -39.85 12.31
C GLU A 520 -14.80 -40.06 11.50
N LEU A 521 -13.81 -40.68 12.13
CA LEU A 521 -12.59 -41.13 11.49
C LEU A 521 -12.65 -42.63 11.17
N VAL A 522 -12.32 -42.97 9.93
CA VAL A 522 -12.14 -44.36 9.47
C VAL A 522 -10.75 -44.55 8.90
N LEU A 523 -10.21 -45.78 8.92
CA LEU A 523 -8.96 -46.08 8.23
C LEU A 523 -9.16 -45.89 6.72
N SER A 524 -8.29 -45.11 6.09
CA SER A 524 -8.34 -44.90 4.64
C SER A 524 -8.00 -46.20 3.91
N LYS A 525 -8.78 -46.51 2.86
CA LYS A 525 -8.58 -47.71 2.04
C LYS A 525 -7.54 -47.51 0.93
N ILE A 526 -7.22 -46.25 0.59
CA ILE A 526 -6.42 -45.88 -0.58
C ILE A 526 -5.05 -45.33 -0.14
N ASN A 527 -5.01 -44.56 0.96
CA ASN A 527 -3.79 -43.97 1.49
C ASN A 527 -3.51 -44.53 2.89
N PHE A 528 -2.26 -44.49 3.35
CA PHE A 528 -1.95 -44.75 4.75
C PHE A 528 -2.50 -43.61 5.61
N GLY A 529 -3.38 -43.92 6.57
CA GLY A 529 -3.88 -42.94 7.54
C GLY A 529 -5.38 -43.04 7.81
N HIS A 530 -5.95 -41.92 8.29
CA HIS A 530 -7.37 -41.78 8.59
C HIS A 530 -8.07 -40.91 7.54
N GLN A 531 -9.35 -41.16 7.30
CA GLN A 531 -10.22 -40.36 6.46
C GLN A 531 -11.40 -39.85 7.29
N LEU A 532 -11.77 -38.58 7.06
CA LEU A 532 -12.95 -37.96 7.66
C LEU A 532 -14.20 -38.35 6.87
N VAL A 533 -15.21 -38.89 7.56
CA VAL A 533 -16.45 -39.36 6.93
C VAL A 533 -17.68 -39.02 7.78
N LEU A 534 -18.85 -39.10 7.15
CA LEU A 534 -20.18 -39.01 7.74
C LEU A 534 -20.82 -40.41 7.79
N GLN A 535 -21.00 -40.95 8.98
CA GLN A 535 -21.59 -42.29 9.19
C GLN A 535 -22.39 -42.38 10.50
N LEU A 536 -22.92 -43.56 10.82
CA LEU A 536 -23.54 -43.81 12.13
C LEU A 536 -22.51 -43.58 13.26
N CYS A 537 -22.97 -43.00 14.35
CA CYS A 537 -22.14 -42.66 15.49
C CYS A 537 -21.54 -43.91 16.13
N THR A 538 -20.20 -43.95 16.25
CA THR A 538 -19.48 -45.10 16.85
C THR A 538 -18.92 -44.79 18.24
N GLY A 539 -19.29 -43.64 18.80
CA GLY A 539 -18.79 -43.15 20.09
C GLY A 539 -17.47 -42.40 20.00
N GLN A 540 -17.04 -41.98 18.80
CA GLN A 540 -15.88 -41.09 18.66
C GLN A 540 -16.19 -39.71 19.24
N THR A 541 -15.17 -39.10 19.85
CA THR A 541 -15.29 -37.82 20.52
C THR A 541 -14.35 -36.80 19.90
N TRP A 542 -14.84 -35.57 19.81
CA TRP A 542 -14.11 -34.43 19.27
C TRP A 542 -13.88 -33.38 20.35
N THR A 543 -12.76 -32.67 20.21
CA THR A 543 -12.40 -31.55 21.07
C THR A 543 -12.00 -30.38 20.18
N ILE A 544 -12.49 -29.19 20.50
CA ILE A 544 -12.07 -27.95 19.86
C ILE A 544 -11.18 -27.21 20.83
N ARG A 545 -9.95 -26.88 20.41
CA ARG A 545 -8.83 -26.49 21.26
C ARG A 545 -9.15 -25.40 22.30
N ASN A 546 -9.82 -24.32 21.88
CA ASN A 546 -10.08 -23.16 22.71
C ASN A 546 -11.59 -22.99 22.93
N THR A 547 -11.95 -22.46 24.11
CA THR A 547 -13.33 -22.11 24.47
C THR A 547 -13.45 -20.59 24.58
N MET A 548 -14.48 -20.02 23.96
CA MET A 548 -14.80 -18.60 24.10
C MET A 548 -15.40 -18.37 25.49
N ARG A 549 -14.90 -17.36 26.18
CA ARG A 549 -15.54 -16.86 27.40
C ARG A 549 -16.88 -16.24 27.01
N GLN A 550 -17.96 -16.68 27.63
CA GLN A 550 -19.21 -15.94 27.58
C GLN A 550 -19.06 -14.77 28.55
N GLU A 551 -19.18 -13.54 28.05
CA GLU A 551 -19.36 -12.38 28.93
C GLU A 551 -20.70 -12.58 29.66
N GLU A 552 -20.66 -12.75 30.98
CA GLU A 552 -21.84 -12.69 31.85
C GLU A 552 -22.37 -11.26 31.94
#